data_AF-A0A968GPK9-F1
#
_entry.id   AF-A0A968GPK9-F1
#
_cell.length_a   1.000
_cell.length_b   1.000
_cell.length_c   1.000
_cell.angle_alpha   90.00
_cell.angle_beta   90.00
_cell.angle_gamma   90.00
#
_symmetry.space_group_name_H-M   'P 1'
#
loop_
_entity.id
_entity.type
_entity.pdbx_description
1 polymer ?
#
loop_
_entity_poly.entity_id
_entity_poly.type
_entity_poly.pdbx_seq_one_letter_code
_entity_poly.pdbx_strand_id
1 'polypeptide(L)'
;MDVKSLQVLEYPKIRERLRSFCDFSASMELALELAPTDSYDLALARLAETTEARKLFSVQEIGIGGAHDIRPAADLAARGGVLDPQQLLDVKSTLISCREIKRSLERKTDEYPRLSQVAAGLPESHGIVDAITRVLSDRGEVLDSASPKLATLRREIRIAHDRLMSRLQKYLTESGNKLQEPIIPPRDGRYVIPLRAEFK
;
A
#
# COMPACT_ATOMS: atom_id res chain seq x y z
N MET A 1 22.94 -33.28 -5.48
CA MET A 1 22.31 -34.32 -4.63
C MET A 1 21.06 -34.82 -5.36
N ASP A 2 20.79 -36.13 -5.37
CA ASP A 2 19.65 -36.68 -6.13
C ASP A 2 18.29 -36.40 -5.45
N VAL A 3 17.23 -36.28 -6.24
CA VAL A 3 15.86 -35.98 -5.79
C VAL A 3 15.35 -37.05 -4.83
N LYS A 4 15.68 -38.33 -5.06
CA LYS A 4 15.27 -39.43 -4.19
C LYS A 4 15.86 -39.30 -2.78
N SER A 5 17.13 -38.87 -2.69
CA SER A 5 17.79 -38.62 -1.40
C SER A 5 17.10 -37.49 -0.63
N LEU A 6 16.72 -36.39 -1.30
CA LEU A 6 16.01 -35.27 -0.67
C LEU A 6 14.64 -35.67 -0.14
N GLN A 7 13.93 -36.56 -0.83
CA GLN A 7 12.65 -37.11 -0.38
C GLN A 7 12.83 -37.98 0.86
N VAL A 8 13.82 -38.89 0.86
CA VAL A 8 14.10 -39.77 2.00
C VAL A 8 14.54 -38.98 3.24
N LEU A 9 15.29 -37.89 3.06
CA LEU A 9 15.70 -36.99 4.15
C LEU A 9 14.61 -36.00 4.58
N GLU A 10 13.39 -36.14 4.04
CA GLU A 10 12.25 -35.27 4.31
C GLU A 10 12.54 -33.77 4.09
N TYR A 11 13.48 -33.45 3.20
CA TYR A 11 13.85 -32.07 2.89
C TYR A 11 12.66 -31.19 2.47
N PRO A 12 11.64 -31.69 1.74
CA PRO A 12 10.42 -30.92 1.50
C PRO A 12 9.72 -30.43 2.78
N LYS A 13 9.70 -31.23 3.86
CA LYS A 13 9.12 -30.81 5.15
C LYS A 13 9.93 -29.68 5.80
N ILE A 14 11.25 -29.71 5.65
CA ILE A 14 12.15 -28.66 6.14
C ILE A 14 11.85 -27.33 5.43
N ARG A 15 11.70 -27.36 4.09
CA ARG A 15 11.34 -26.18 3.30
C ARG A 15 9.97 -25.63 3.68
N GLU A 16 8.99 -26.51 3.91
CA GLU A 16 7.66 -26.10 4.35
C GLU A 16 7.69 -25.42 5.72
N ARG A 17 8.49 -25.96 6.65
CA ARG A 17 8.71 -25.33 7.95
C ARG A 17 9.41 -23.99 7.82
N LEU A 18 10.42 -23.88 6.95
CA LEU A 18 11.09 -22.59 6.68
C LEU A 18 10.10 -21.56 6.13
N ARG A 19 9.27 -21.97 5.15
CA ARG A 19 8.22 -21.13 4.55
C ARG A 19 7.26 -20.56 5.61
N SER A 20 6.91 -21.33 6.64
CA SER A 20 6.03 -20.85 7.71
C SER A 20 6.61 -19.73 8.57
N PHE A 21 7.93 -19.49 8.50
CA PHE A 21 8.60 -18.37 9.16
C PHE A 21 8.87 -17.19 8.24
N CYS A 22 8.42 -17.23 6.97
CA CYS A 22 8.58 -16.13 6.04
C CYS A 22 7.41 -15.15 6.12
N ASP A 23 7.69 -13.85 6.18
CA ASP A 23 6.67 -12.79 6.24
C ASP A 23 6.29 -12.22 4.86
N PHE A 24 6.93 -12.68 3.78
CA PHE A 24 6.73 -12.17 2.41
C PHE A 24 6.51 -13.30 1.41
N SER A 25 5.61 -13.11 0.45
CA SER A 25 5.31 -14.11 -0.59
C SER A 25 6.56 -14.52 -1.38
N ALA A 26 7.38 -13.56 -1.83
CA ALA A 26 8.60 -13.91 -2.55
C ALA A 26 9.61 -14.67 -1.67
N SER A 27 9.66 -14.38 -0.36
CA SER A 27 10.50 -15.14 0.57
C SER A 27 9.96 -16.57 0.77
N MET A 28 8.64 -16.75 0.78
CA MET A 28 8.01 -18.08 0.83
C MET A 28 8.33 -18.91 -0.41
N GLU A 29 8.27 -18.29 -1.61
CA GLU A 29 8.67 -18.93 -2.87
C GLU A 29 10.14 -19.35 -2.83
N LEU A 30 11.04 -18.43 -2.43
CA LEU A 30 12.47 -18.74 -2.29
C LEU A 30 12.75 -19.86 -1.28
N ALA A 31 12.01 -19.92 -0.18
CA ALA A 31 12.13 -20.99 0.82
C ALA A 31 11.73 -22.36 0.26
N LEU A 32 10.68 -22.41 -0.57
CA LEU A 32 10.21 -23.63 -1.23
C LEU A 32 11.14 -24.09 -2.37
N GLU A 33 11.76 -23.15 -3.07
CA GLU A 33 12.70 -23.42 -4.16
C GLU A 33 14.13 -23.71 -3.66
N LEU A 34 14.41 -23.46 -2.39
CA LEU A 34 15.73 -23.66 -1.79
C LEU A 34 16.20 -25.11 -2.01
N ALA A 35 17.41 -25.25 -2.54
CA ALA A 35 18.08 -26.53 -2.75
C ALA A 35 19.49 -26.49 -2.16
N PRO A 36 20.03 -27.64 -1.69
CA PRO A 36 21.43 -27.72 -1.27
C PRO A 36 22.36 -27.33 -2.41
N THR A 37 23.36 -26.52 -2.09
CA THR A 37 24.45 -26.18 -3.00
C THR A 37 25.58 -27.21 -2.87
N ASP A 38 26.21 -27.56 -3.98
CA ASP A 38 27.46 -28.34 -4.02
C ASP A 38 28.72 -27.43 -4.03
N SER A 39 28.55 -26.13 -4.29
CA SER A 39 29.60 -25.13 -4.17
C SER A 39 29.87 -24.80 -2.71
N TYR A 40 31.11 -25.06 -2.27
CA TYR A 40 31.61 -24.71 -0.95
C TYR A 40 31.60 -23.19 -0.71
N ASP A 41 32.06 -22.41 -1.70
CA ASP A 41 32.12 -20.95 -1.59
C ASP A 41 30.72 -20.34 -1.45
N LEU A 42 29.75 -20.86 -2.20
CA LEU A 42 28.36 -20.42 -2.09
C LEU A 42 27.75 -20.80 -0.73
N ALA A 43 28.09 -21.98 -0.19
CA ALA A 43 27.64 -22.38 1.15
C ALA A 43 28.20 -21.44 2.23
N LEU A 44 29.50 -21.12 2.17
CA LEU A 44 30.12 -20.16 3.10
C LEU A 44 29.50 -18.77 3.01
N ALA A 45 29.24 -18.27 1.80
CA ALA A 45 28.62 -16.97 1.59
C ALA A 45 27.22 -16.91 2.23
N ARG A 46 26.36 -17.89 1.94
CA ARG A 46 25.00 -17.98 2.51
C ARG A 46 25.00 -18.12 4.03
N LEU A 47 25.93 -18.89 4.59
CA LEU A 47 26.07 -19.04 6.05
C LEU A 47 26.51 -17.72 6.70
N ALA A 48 27.41 -16.98 6.07
CA ALA A 48 27.85 -15.67 6.57
C ALA A 48 26.70 -14.65 6.53
N GLU A 49 25.93 -14.59 5.43
CA GLU A 49 24.71 -13.77 5.34
C GLU A 49 23.70 -14.11 6.43
N THR A 50 23.43 -15.41 6.65
CA THR A 50 22.53 -15.88 7.71
C THR A 50 23.03 -15.51 9.10
N THR A 51 24.35 -15.54 9.31
CA THR A 51 24.98 -15.16 10.58
C THR A 51 24.81 -13.66 10.86
N GLU A 52 25.03 -12.81 9.85
CA GLU A 52 24.76 -11.37 9.94
C GLU A 52 23.29 -11.10 10.23
N ALA A 53 22.37 -11.76 9.50
CA ALA A 53 20.93 -11.61 9.71
C ALA A 53 20.52 -11.99 11.14
N ARG A 54 20.99 -13.14 11.64
CA ARG A 54 20.71 -13.58 13.02
C ARG A 54 21.23 -12.58 14.06
N LYS A 55 22.44 -12.03 13.85
CA LYS A 55 23.00 -10.99 14.72
C LYS A 55 22.12 -9.74 14.70
N LEU A 56 21.71 -9.29 13.52
CA LEU A 56 20.84 -8.12 13.37
C LEU A 56 19.51 -8.30 14.12
N PHE A 57 18.86 -9.46 13.93
CA PHE A 57 17.62 -9.83 14.62
C PHE A 57 17.77 -9.91 16.15
N SER A 58 18.97 -10.21 16.66
CA SER A 58 19.21 -10.26 18.11
C SER A 58 19.34 -8.89 18.78
N VAL A 59 19.61 -7.84 18.00
CA VAL A 59 19.88 -6.48 18.52
C VAL A 59 18.68 -5.55 18.28
N GLN A 60 17.93 -5.77 17.21
CA GLN A 60 16.76 -4.97 16.88
C GLN A 60 15.70 -5.83 16.21
N GLU A 61 14.43 -5.50 16.45
CA GLU A 61 13.36 -5.98 15.59
C GLU A 61 13.51 -5.29 14.23
N ILE A 62 13.78 -6.11 13.21
CA ILE A 62 13.80 -5.67 11.81
C ILE A 62 12.76 -6.46 11.05
N GLY A 63 12.00 -5.78 10.21
CA GLY A 63 11.01 -6.39 9.34
C GLY A 63 11.00 -5.72 7.98
N ILE A 64 10.20 -6.27 7.09
CA ILE A 64 9.98 -5.73 5.74
C ILE A 64 8.97 -4.56 5.72
N GLY A 65 8.46 -4.15 6.89
CA GLY A 65 7.52 -3.05 7.03
C GLY A 65 6.19 -3.33 6.33
N GLY A 66 5.63 -2.29 5.71
CA GLY A 66 4.39 -2.39 4.91
C GLY A 66 4.65 -2.81 3.46
N ALA A 67 5.68 -3.60 3.19
CA ALA A 67 5.97 -4.09 1.85
C ALA A 67 4.94 -5.13 1.39
N HIS A 68 4.50 -5.00 0.16
CA HIS A 68 3.56 -5.91 -0.50
C HIS A 68 4.19 -6.50 -1.76
N ASP A 69 3.66 -7.63 -2.22
CA ASP A 69 4.08 -8.22 -3.48
C ASP A 69 3.52 -7.45 -4.66
N ILE A 70 4.31 -6.50 -5.15
CA ILE A 70 3.93 -5.63 -6.25
C ILE A 70 4.32 -6.18 -7.62
N ARG A 71 4.88 -7.40 -7.73
CA ARG A 71 5.24 -8.00 -9.02
C ARG A 71 4.06 -8.02 -10.01
N PRO A 72 2.84 -8.41 -9.61
CA PRO A 72 1.69 -8.38 -10.53
C PRO A 72 1.31 -6.97 -10.97
N ALA A 73 1.38 -5.99 -10.07
CA ALA A 73 1.09 -4.59 -10.39
C ALA A 73 2.17 -3.99 -11.31
N ALA A 74 3.45 -4.29 -11.06
CA ALA A 74 4.54 -3.86 -11.91
C ALA A 74 4.44 -4.46 -13.32
N ASP A 75 4.12 -5.76 -13.44
CA ASP A 75 3.92 -6.43 -14.72
C ASP A 75 2.73 -5.86 -15.51
N LEU A 76 1.63 -5.56 -14.82
CA LEU A 76 0.46 -4.92 -15.43
C LEU A 76 0.81 -3.52 -15.94
N ALA A 77 1.49 -2.71 -15.13
CA ALA A 77 1.91 -1.36 -15.51
C ALA A 77 2.92 -1.37 -16.68
N ALA A 78 3.85 -2.32 -16.70
CA ALA A 78 4.82 -2.49 -17.79
C ALA A 78 4.16 -2.79 -19.15
N ARG A 79 2.97 -3.41 -19.12
CA ARG A 79 2.14 -3.68 -20.32
C ARG A 79 1.19 -2.54 -20.66
N GLY A 80 1.28 -1.39 -19.98
CA GLY A 80 0.40 -0.24 -20.16
C GLY A 80 -0.97 -0.37 -19.47
N GLY A 81 -1.12 -1.34 -18.56
CA GLY A 81 -2.32 -1.49 -17.75
C GLY A 81 -2.48 -0.38 -16.70
N VAL A 82 -3.72 -0.16 -16.27
CA VAL A 82 -4.06 0.83 -15.25
C VAL A 82 -4.14 0.14 -13.89
N LEU A 83 -3.42 0.68 -12.92
CA LEU A 83 -3.47 0.23 -11.54
C LEU A 83 -4.64 0.88 -10.80
N ASP A 84 -5.29 0.10 -9.95
CA ASP A 84 -6.28 0.64 -9.02
C ASP A 84 -5.61 1.42 -7.86
N PRO A 85 -6.38 2.22 -7.10
CA PRO A 85 -5.82 3.00 -6.00
C PRO A 85 -5.11 2.17 -4.93
N GLN A 86 -5.60 0.96 -4.63
CA GLN A 86 -5.00 0.11 -3.60
C GLN A 86 -3.64 -0.42 -4.08
N GLN A 87 -3.56 -0.88 -5.33
CA GLN A 87 -2.31 -1.29 -5.95
C GLN A 87 -1.26 -0.17 -5.95
N LEU A 88 -1.68 1.07 -6.20
CA LEU A 88 -0.78 2.23 -6.10
C LEU A 88 -0.32 2.47 -4.65
N LEU A 89 -1.21 2.33 -3.66
CA LEU A 89 -0.81 2.43 -2.25
C LEU A 89 0.16 1.32 -1.84
N ASP A 90 -0.03 0.11 -2.32
CA ASP A 90 0.86 -1.03 -2.06
C ASP A 90 2.25 -0.80 -2.69
N VAL A 91 2.31 -0.20 -3.89
CA VAL A 91 3.56 0.26 -4.52
C VAL A 91 4.23 1.35 -3.67
N LYS A 92 3.46 2.35 -3.22
CA LYS A 92 3.98 3.42 -2.36
C LYS A 92 4.57 2.84 -1.07
N SER A 93 3.86 1.96 -0.38
CA SER A 93 4.30 1.39 0.89
C SER A 93 5.57 0.54 0.71
N THR A 94 5.62 -0.27 -0.34
CA THR A 94 6.78 -1.11 -0.67
C THR A 94 8.02 -0.27 -0.95
N LEU A 95 7.90 0.79 -1.76
CA LEU A 95 9.03 1.69 -2.06
C LEU A 95 9.52 2.44 -0.81
N ILE A 96 8.62 2.82 0.10
CA ILE A 96 9.00 3.41 1.39
C ILE A 96 9.80 2.40 2.23
N SER A 97 9.31 1.17 2.35
CA SER A 97 10.00 0.12 3.09
C SER A 97 11.37 -0.22 2.51
N CYS A 98 11.51 -0.29 1.18
CA CYS A 98 12.81 -0.45 0.51
C CYS A 98 13.79 0.66 0.92
N ARG A 99 13.35 1.93 0.86
CA ARG A 99 14.19 3.08 1.24
C ARG A 99 14.61 3.04 2.71
N GLU A 100 13.70 2.64 3.60
CA GLU A 100 13.98 2.55 5.03
C GLU A 100 14.98 1.45 5.36
N ILE A 101 14.82 0.26 4.77
CA ILE A 101 15.75 -0.87 4.91
C ILE A 101 17.13 -0.49 4.38
N LYS A 102 17.18 0.06 3.15
CA LYS A 102 18.43 0.50 2.51
C LYS A 102 19.18 1.48 3.40
N ARG A 103 18.51 2.55 3.85
CA ARG A 103 19.10 3.56 4.74
C ARG A 103 19.54 2.99 6.09
N SER A 104 18.82 2.03 6.62
CA SER A 104 19.14 1.38 7.91
C SER A 104 20.43 0.57 7.82
N LEU A 105 20.58 -0.21 6.74
CA LEU A 105 21.74 -1.08 6.52
C LEU A 105 22.97 -0.29 6.03
N GLU A 106 22.78 0.75 5.21
CA GLU A 106 23.88 1.63 4.78
C GLU A 106 24.65 2.22 5.98
N ARG A 107 23.95 2.61 7.05
CA ARG A 107 24.56 3.15 8.28
C ARG A 107 25.31 2.11 9.11
N LYS A 108 25.12 0.82 8.84
CA LYS A 108 25.67 -0.30 9.60
C LYS A 108 26.54 -1.20 8.72
N THR A 109 27.08 -0.66 7.63
CA THR A 109 27.88 -1.41 6.65
C THR A 109 29.09 -2.11 7.26
N ASP A 110 29.74 -1.49 8.25
CA ASP A 110 30.88 -2.12 8.95
C ASP A 110 30.46 -3.34 9.78
N GLU A 111 29.22 -3.36 10.29
CA GLU A 111 28.69 -4.43 11.12
C GLU A 111 27.99 -5.55 10.33
N TYR A 112 27.37 -5.21 9.19
CA TYR A 112 26.58 -6.11 8.35
C TYR A 112 26.89 -5.91 6.85
N PRO A 113 28.15 -6.10 6.41
CA PRO A 113 28.58 -5.75 5.06
C PRO A 113 27.83 -6.53 3.97
N ARG A 114 27.46 -7.80 4.22
CA ARG A 114 26.74 -8.60 3.22
C ARG A 114 25.28 -8.20 3.14
N LEU A 115 24.63 -7.92 4.27
CA LEU A 115 23.27 -7.40 4.25
C LEU A 115 23.20 -6.02 3.58
N SER A 116 24.21 -5.16 3.80
CA SER A 116 24.32 -3.88 3.11
C SER A 116 24.50 -4.06 1.60
N GLN A 117 25.28 -5.07 1.17
CA GLN A 117 25.42 -5.40 -0.24
C GLN A 117 24.09 -5.86 -0.88
N VAL A 118 23.31 -6.69 -0.18
CA VAL A 118 21.97 -7.09 -0.64
C VAL A 118 21.05 -5.87 -0.73
N ALA A 119 21.07 -5.00 0.28
CA ALA A 119 20.23 -3.80 0.32
C ALA A 119 20.63 -2.74 -0.71
N ALA A 120 21.89 -2.72 -1.15
CA ALA A 120 22.35 -1.84 -2.23
C ALA A 120 21.62 -2.12 -3.56
N GLY A 121 21.12 -3.35 -3.77
CA GLY A 121 20.30 -3.72 -4.91
C GLY A 121 18.85 -3.22 -4.85
N LEU A 122 18.40 -2.65 -3.73
CA LEU A 122 17.04 -2.12 -3.61
C LEU A 122 16.86 -0.85 -4.46
N PRO A 123 15.73 -0.74 -5.18
CA PRO A 123 15.48 0.39 -6.06
C PRO A 123 15.22 1.67 -5.27
N GLU A 124 15.58 2.80 -5.87
CA GLU A 124 15.12 4.10 -5.40
C GLU A 124 13.69 4.37 -5.85
N SER A 125 12.98 5.25 -5.14
CA SER A 125 11.57 5.52 -5.44
C SER A 125 11.35 6.36 -6.70
N HIS A 126 12.38 7.05 -7.22
CA HIS A 126 12.32 7.90 -8.43
C HIS A 126 11.12 8.87 -8.47
N GLY A 127 10.71 9.40 -7.31
CA GLY A 127 9.57 10.32 -7.19
C GLY A 127 8.18 9.67 -7.31
N ILE A 128 8.09 8.34 -7.47
CA ILE A 128 6.82 7.61 -7.55
C ILE A 128 6.01 7.77 -6.25
N VAL A 129 6.68 7.69 -5.10
CA VAL A 129 6.05 7.88 -3.77
C VAL A 129 5.40 9.26 -3.67
N ASP A 130 6.08 10.31 -4.15
CA ASP A 130 5.57 11.67 -4.12
C ASP A 130 4.43 11.86 -5.12
N ALA A 131 4.56 11.27 -6.31
CA ALA A 131 3.52 11.28 -7.33
C ALA A 131 2.23 10.64 -6.79
N ILE A 132 2.30 9.47 -6.16
CA ILE A 132 1.15 8.78 -5.56
C ILE A 132 0.56 9.61 -4.41
N THR A 133 1.41 10.13 -3.52
CA THR A 133 0.98 10.96 -2.38
C THR A 133 0.28 12.24 -2.82
N ARG A 134 0.66 12.81 -3.97
CA ARG A 134 -0.02 13.97 -4.55
C ARG A 134 -1.42 13.64 -5.06
N VAL A 135 -1.67 12.42 -5.53
CA VAL A 135 -2.93 12.08 -6.22
C VAL A 135 -3.91 11.28 -5.37
N LEU A 136 -3.43 10.54 -4.37
CA LEU A 136 -4.24 9.65 -3.53
C LEU A 136 -4.07 9.99 -2.04
N SER A 137 -5.17 9.89 -1.30
CA SER A 137 -5.16 9.85 0.17
C SER A 137 -4.67 8.49 0.66
N ASP A 138 -4.37 8.39 1.95
CA ASP A 138 -3.98 7.10 2.58
C ASP A 138 -5.12 6.07 2.58
N ARG A 139 -6.36 6.48 2.25
CA ARG A 139 -7.51 5.58 2.06
C ARG A 139 -7.78 5.22 0.60
N GLY A 140 -6.92 5.66 -0.34
CA GLY A 140 -7.08 5.40 -1.77
C GLY A 140 -8.08 6.33 -2.46
N GLU A 141 -8.49 7.41 -1.79
CA GLU A 141 -9.39 8.40 -2.40
C GLU A 141 -8.60 9.37 -3.27
N VAL A 142 -9.13 9.67 -4.47
CA VAL A 142 -8.50 10.63 -5.38
C VAL A 142 -8.64 12.05 -4.83
N LEU A 143 -7.49 12.69 -4.59
CA LEU A 143 -7.39 14.05 -4.04
C LEU A 143 -7.69 15.13 -5.10
N ASP A 144 -8.07 16.33 -4.65
CA ASP A 144 -8.27 17.48 -5.52
C ASP A 144 -6.98 17.86 -6.27
N SER A 145 -5.81 17.59 -5.67
CA SER A 145 -4.48 17.76 -6.26
C SER A 145 -4.17 16.78 -7.40
N ALA A 146 -5.03 15.78 -7.66
CA ALA A 146 -4.82 14.84 -8.75
C ALA A 146 -4.86 15.51 -10.13
N SER A 147 -5.71 16.52 -10.32
CA SER A 147 -5.64 17.39 -11.50
C SER A 147 -6.29 18.75 -11.26
N PRO A 148 -5.78 19.82 -11.92
CA PRO A 148 -6.42 21.14 -11.84
C PRO A 148 -7.90 21.12 -12.26
N LYS A 149 -8.25 20.31 -13.28
CA LYS A 149 -9.63 20.17 -13.77
C LYS A 149 -10.54 19.53 -12.72
N LEU A 150 -10.08 18.48 -12.03
CA LEU A 150 -10.85 17.85 -10.95
C LEU A 150 -11.09 18.83 -9.80
N ALA A 151 -10.07 19.59 -9.41
CA ALA A 151 -10.18 20.61 -8.38
C ALA A 151 -11.24 21.68 -8.75
N THR A 152 -11.21 22.19 -9.99
CA THR A 152 -12.21 23.15 -10.48
C THR A 152 -13.61 22.58 -10.44
N LEU A 153 -13.82 21.37 -10.98
CA LEU A 153 -15.15 20.75 -11.02
C LEU A 153 -15.71 20.50 -9.61
N ARG A 154 -14.89 19.98 -8.68
CA ARG A 154 -15.32 19.76 -7.30
C ARG A 154 -15.63 21.08 -6.58
N ARG A 155 -14.87 22.14 -6.86
CA ARG A 155 -15.16 23.49 -6.35
C ARG A 155 -16.49 24.03 -6.87
N GLU A 156 -16.75 23.89 -8.16
CA GLU A 156 -18.03 24.31 -8.77
C GLU A 156 -19.22 23.56 -8.17
N ILE A 157 -19.09 22.25 -7.96
CA ILE A 157 -20.10 21.41 -7.29
C ILE A 157 -20.38 21.93 -5.88
N ARG A 158 -19.33 22.21 -5.07
CA ARG A 158 -19.50 22.77 -3.72
C ARG A 158 -20.21 24.12 -3.75
N ILE A 159 -19.80 25.04 -4.63
CA ILE A 159 -20.44 26.36 -4.76
C ILE A 159 -21.92 26.23 -5.17
N ALA A 160 -22.24 25.35 -6.11
CA ALA A 160 -23.62 25.12 -6.54
C ALA A 160 -24.46 24.53 -5.39
N HIS A 161 -23.89 23.60 -4.63
CA HIS A 161 -24.52 23.00 -3.45
C HIS A 161 -24.78 24.04 -2.35
N ASP A 162 -23.81 24.88 -2.01
CA ASP A 162 -23.96 25.93 -1.00
C ASP A 162 -25.04 26.95 -1.41
N ARG A 163 -25.10 27.30 -2.70
CA ARG A 163 -26.16 28.17 -3.25
C ARG A 163 -27.54 27.52 -3.14
N LEU A 164 -27.64 26.22 -3.42
CA LEU A 164 -28.89 25.46 -3.28
C LEU A 164 -29.35 25.45 -1.81
N MET A 165 -28.45 25.08 -0.89
CA MET A 165 -28.75 25.03 0.55
C MET A 165 -29.14 26.40 1.10
N SER A 166 -28.44 27.46 0.68
CA SER A 166 -28.78 28.84 1.07
C SER A 166 -30.19 29.24 0.61
N ARG A 167 -30.60 28.84 -0.61
CA ARG A 167 -31.96 29.10 -1.11
C ARG A 167 -33.01 28.30 -0.33
N LEU A 168 -32.74 27.03 -0.06
CA LEU A 168 -33.65 26.18 0.71
C LEU A 168 -33.83 26.70 2.15
N GLN A 169 -32.76 27.17 2.79
CA GLN A 169 -32.82 27.82 4.10
C GLN A 169 -33.65 29.11 4.08
N LYS A 170 -33.50 29.95 3.03
CA LYS A 170 -34.35 31.14 2.88
C LYS A 170 -35.83 30.77 2.80
N TYR A 171 -36.19 29.79 1.97
CA TYR A 171 -37.57 29.31 1.87
C TYR A 171 -38.09 28.72 3.18
N LEU A 172 -37.23 28.03 3.93
CA LEU A 172 -37.56 27.48 5.24
C LEU A 172 -37.92 28.60 6.23
N THR A 173 -37.10 29.67 6.27
CA THR A 173 -37.33 30.83 7.15
C THR A 173 -38.56 31.64 6.74
N GLU A 174 -38.76 31.88 5.44
CA GLU A 174 -39.91 32.64 4.91
C GLU A 174 -41.25 31.90 5.07
N SER A 175 -41.21 30.57 5.05
CA SER A 175 -42.41 29.72 5.09
C SER A 175 -42.66 29.05 6.44
N GLY A 176 -41.97 29.47 7.51
CA GLY A 176 -41.99 28.83 8.84
C GLY A 176 -43.35 28.32 9.33
N ASN A 177 -44.39 29.13 9.16
CA ASN A 177 -45.75 28.82 9.64
C ASN A 177 -46.50 27.79 8.78
N LYS A 178 -46.02 27.50 7.56
CA LYS A 178 -46.61 26.58 6.58
C LYS A 178 -45.92 25.22 6.53
N LEU A 179 -44.84 25.04 7.29
CA LEU A 179 -43.99 23.84 7.26
C LEU A 179 -44.44 22.79 8.26
N GLN A 180 -44.29 21.52 7.88
CA GLN A 180 -44.56 20.39 8.76
C GLN A 180 -43.46 20.28 9.83
N GLU A 181 -42.19 20.33 9.40
CA GLU A 181 -41.00 20.39 10.26
C GLU A 181 -39.96 21.35 9.67
N PRO A 182 -39.20 22.10 10.49
CA PRO A 182 -38.20 23.06 10.03
C PRO A 182 -36.86 22.37 9.68
N ILE A 183 -36.92 21.33 8.85
CA ILE A 183 -35.75 20.57 8.38
C ILE A 183 -35.77 20.43 6.85
N ILE A 184 -34.59 20.25 6.24
CA ILE A 184 -34.43 20.00 4.80
C ILE A 184 -33.98 18.55 4.62
N PRO A 185 -34.90 17.56 4.60
CA PRO A 185 -34.51 16.17 4.46
C PRO A 185 -34.12 15.85 3.01
N PRO A 186 -33.15 14.93 2.81
CA PRO A 186 -32.92 14.33 1.51
C PRO A 186 -34.01 13.28 1.20
N ARG A 187 -34.51 13.27 -0.04
CA ARG A 187 -35.48 12.31 -0.58
C ARG A 187 -35.11 11.97 -2.02
N ASP A 188 -34.80 10.70 -2.30
CA ASP A 188 -34.39 10.22 -3.63
C ASP A 188 -33.30 11.07 -4.30
N GLY A 189 -32.29 11.47 -3.53
CA GLY A 189 -31.19 12.32 -4.01
C GLY A 189 -31.55 13.79 -4.24
N ARG A 190 -32.73 14.23 -3.79
CA ARG A 190 -33.17 15.63 -3.87
C ARG A 190 -33.42 16.19 -2.47
N TYR A 191 -33.16 17.47 -2.28
CA TYR A 191 -33.54 18.18 -1.08
C TYR A 191 -35.00 18.64 -1.19
N VAL A 192 -35.82 18.36 -0.18
CA VAL A 192 -37.24 18.71 -0.17
C VAL A 192 -37.60 19.58 1.02
N ILE A 193 -38.66 20.37 0.88
CA ILE A 193 -39.22 21.21 1.95
C ILE A 193 -40.63 20.68 2.26
N PRO A 194 -40.90 20.13 3.45
CA PRO A 194 -42.20 19.53 3.77
C PRO A 194 -43.22 20.60 4.18
N LEU A 195 -44.28 20.76 3.37
CA LEU A 195 -45.41 21.66 3.65
C LEU A 195 -46.51 20.93 4.42
N ARG A 196 -47.20 21.63 5.34
CA ARG A 196 -48.40 21.09 6.00
C ARG A 196 -49.50 20.88 4.96
N ALA A 197 -50.29 19.82 5.13
CA ALA A 197 -51.37 19.46 4.21
C ALA A 197 -52.41 20.58 4.02
N GLU A 198 -52.56 21.45 5.02
CA GLU A 198 -53.45 22.62 5.05
C GLU A 198 -53.04 23.73 4.06
N PHE A 199 -51.77 23.72 3.63
CA PHE A 199 -51.18 24.72 2.73
C PHE A 199 -50.71 24.11 1.41
N LYS A 200 -51.27 22.95 1.04
CA LYS A 200 -50.99 22.24 -0.20
C LYS A 200 -51.71 22.83 -1.40
#